data_AF-A0A949XVH7-F1
#
_entry.id   AF-A0A949XVH7-F1
#
_cell.length_a   1.000
_cell.length_b   1.000
_cell.length_c   1.000
_cell.angle_alpha   90.00
_cell.angle_beta   90.00
_cell.angle_gamma   90.00
#
_symmetry.space_group_name_H-M   'P 1'
#
loop_
_entity.id
_entity.type
_entity.pdbx_description
1 polymer ?
#
loop_
_entity_poly.entity_id
_entity_poly.type
_entity_poly.pdbx_seq_one_letter_code
_entity_poly.pdbx_strand_id
1 'polypeptide(L)'
;MTHCKPMLSSIAAVSLMLALPAFSQEQAAEPSQAQQQGIQKMAEQVRKQIVTLPQYGVFDHIYFGIKNDAVTLYGKASRPTLKSSAENVVKKIEGVKGVDNQIEVLPVSPMDDRVRVAVYNSIYGFAPLQRYSSGRGRVVGGPSVARRAGGITNDPPIGWHAIHIIVQNGNVTLVGVVDNDSDAAMAEMRANIVPGVFSVTNDLSVARQTK
;
A
#
# COMPACT_ATOMS: atom_id res chain seq x y z
N MET A 1 -44.09 14.02 -54.17
CA MET A 1 -45.38 13.61 -54.77
C MET A 1 -45.40 12.09 -54.82
N THR A 2 -46.52 11.51 -54.35
CA THR A 2 -47.05 10.14 -54.56
C THR A 2 -46.20 8.96 -54.03
N HIS A 3 -46.60 8.31 -52.93
CA HIS A 3 -47.55 7.15 -52.84
C HIS A 3 -47.01 5.92 -53.58
N CYS A 4 -46.96 4.69 -53.04
CA CYS A 4 -47.97 3.98 -52.26
C CYS A 4 -47.36 2.66 -51.73
N LYS A 5 -47.74 2.20 -50.53
CA LYS A 5 -47.59 0.78 -50.10
C LYS A 5 -48.81 0.00 -50.61
N PRO A 6 -48.68 -1.31 -50.86
CA PRO A 6 -49.49 -2.30 -50.13
C PRO A 6 -48.66 -3.54 -49.75
N MET A 7 -48.62 -4.01 -48.49
CA MET A 7 -49.61 -4.74 -47.68
C MET A 7 -49.76 -6.25 -48.01
N LEU A 8 -49.55 -7.06 -46.94
CA LEU A 8 -49.93 -8.46 -46.66
C LEU A 8 -49.22 -9.63 -47.38
N SER A 9 -48.52 -10.46 -46.60
CA SER A 9 -49.03 -11.83 -46.35
C SER A 9 -48.41 -12.44 -45.08
N SER A 10 -49.29 -12.94 -44.20
CA SER A 10 -48.97 -13.73 -43.00
C SER A 10 -48.43 -15.10 -43.37
N ILE A 11 -47.35 -15.55 -42.71
CA ILE A 11 -47.13 -16.97 -42.41
C ILE A 11 -46.70 -17.06 -40.94
N ALA A 12 -47.52 -17.76 -40.16
CA ALA A 12 -47.27 -18.10 -38.77
C ALA A 12 -46.46 -19.41 -38.67
N ALA A 13 -45.92 -19.64 -37.46
CA ALA A 13 -45.36 -20.89 -36.92
C ALA A 13 -43.84 -21.07 -37.21
N VAL A 14 -42.95 -21.40 -36.27
CA VAL A 14 -43.07 -21.96 -34.92
C VAL A 14 -41.93 -21.37 -34.09
N SER A 15 -42.25 -20.69 -32.99
CA SER A 15 -41.25 -20.24 -32.02
C SER A 15 -40.99 -21.37 -31.04
N LEU A 16 -39.90 -22.13 -31.25
CA LEU A 16 -39.43 -23.15 -30.32
C LEU A 16 -38.80 -22.44 -29.11
N MET A 17 -39.59 -22.23 -28.06
CA MET A 17 -39.12 -21.77 -26.75
C MET A 17 -38.27 -22.89 -26.11
N LEU A 18 -36.95 -22.82 -26.30
CA LEU A 18 -35.99 -23.49 -25.42
C LEU A 18 -36.03 -22.77 -24.07
N ALA A 19 -36.63 -23.42 -23.08
CA ALA A 19 -36.57 -22.99 -21.69
C ALA A 19 -35.12 -23.13 -21.19
N LEU A 20 -34.36 -22.04 -21.25
CA LEU A 20 -33.06 -21.94 -20.59
C LEU A 20 -33.32 -21.99 -19.07
N PRO A 21 -32.59 -22.81 -18.30
CA PRO A 21 -32.67 -22.74 -16.86
C PRO A 21 -32.28 -21.32 -16.43
N ALA A 22 -33.18 -20.67 -15.70
CA ALA A 22 -32.89 -19.40 -15.06
C ALA A 22 -31.72 -19.62 -14.11
N PHE A 23 -30.52 -19.22 -14.54
CA PHE A 23 -29.40 -19.02 -13.63
C PHE A 23 -29.83 -17.90 -12.69
N SER A 24 -30.30 -18.26 -11.50
CA SER A 24 -30.37 -17.36 -10.36
C SER A 24 -28.94 -16.91 -10.08
N GLN A 25 -28.52 -15.80 -10.68
CA GLN A 25 -27.36 -15.08 -10.18
C GLN A 25 -27.75 -14.65 -8.76
N GLU A 26 -27.14 -15.30 -7.76
CA GLU A 26 -27.03 -14.75 -6.42
C GLU A 26 -26.31 -13.40 -6.57
N GLN A 27 -27.07 -12.36 -6.86
CA GLN A 27 -26.59 -10.99 -6.88
C GLN A 27 -26.22 -10.68 -5.44
N ALA A 28 -24.93 -10.82 -5.13
CA ALA A 28 -24.37 -10.28 -3.92
C ALA A 28 -24.78 -8.80 -3.87
N ALA A 29 -25.68 -8.46 -2.95
CA ALA A 29 -26.23 -7.13 -2.83
C ALA A 29 -25.06 -6.13 -2.71
N GLU A 30 -24.98 -5.16 -3.63
CA GLU A 30 -23.96 -4.13 -3.54
C GLU A 30 -24.14 -3.36 -2.23
N PRO A 31 -23.04 -3.07 -1.49
CA PRO A 31 -23.13 -2.40 -0.21
C PRO A 31 -23.82 -1.03 -0.38
N SER A 32 -24.80 -0.75 0.48
CA SER A 32 -25.53 0.52 0.49
C SER A 32 -24.57 1.71 0.62
N GLN A 33 -24.91 2.86 0.05
CA GLN A 33 -24.07 4.07 0.14
C GLN A 33 -23.72 4.45 1.59
N ALA A 34 -24.64 4.24 2.54
CA ALA A 34 -24.36 4.46 3.97
C ALA A 34 -23.31 3.48 4.52
N GLN A 35 -23.35 2.21 4.09
CA GLN A 35 -22.36 1.20 4.46
C GLN A 35 -21.00 1.52 3.82
N GLN A 36 -20.98 1.97 2.57
CA GLN A 36 -19.76 2.41 1.89
C GLN A 36 -19.11 3.59 2.62
N GLN A 37 -19.89 4.59 3.04
CA GLN A 37 -19.37 5.73 3.82
C GLN A 37 -18.85 5.29 5.20
N GLY A 38 -19.51 4.34 5.87
CA GLY A 38 -19.04 3.77 7.14
C GLY A 38 -17.68 3.06 6.97
N ILE A 39 -17.55 2.24 5.93
CA ILE A 39 -16.30 1.54 5.59
C ILE A 39 -15.20 2.54 5.25
N GLN A 40 -15.50 3.60 4.48
CA GLN A 40 -14.52 4.64 4.14
C GLN A 40 -14.01 5.38 5.38
N LYS A 41 -14.91 5.75 6.30
CA LYS A 41 -14.53 6.39 7.58
C LYS A 41 -13.68 5.46 8.44
N MET A 42 -14.07 4.20 8.54
CA MET A 42 -13.30 3.19 9.26
C MET A 42 -11.91 3.00 8.62
N ALA A 43 -11.83 2.89 7.29
CA ALA A 43 -10.57 2.79 6.57
C ALA A 43 -9.67 4.01 6.80
N GLU A 44 -10.24 5.22 6.79
CA GLU A 44 -9.50 6.44 7.09
C GLU A 44 -8.95 6.44 8.53
N GLN A 45 -9.77 6.01 9.50
CA GLN A 45 -9.34 5.87 10.90
C GLN A 45 -8.23 4.83 11.05
N VAL A 46 -8.38 3.65 10.44
CA VAL A 46 -7.37 2.57 10.45
C VAL A 46 -6.06 3.09 9.90
N ARG A 47 -6.09 3.68 8.70
CA ARG A 47 -4.91 4.28 8.07
C ARG A 47 -4.27 5.32 8.97
N LYS A 48 -5.06 6.27 9.49
CA LYS A 48 -4.59 7.35 10.35
C LYS A 48 -3.88 6.79 11.59
N GLN A 49 -4.49 5.84 12.29
CA GLN A 49 -3.89 5.26 13.49
C GLN A 49 -2.55 4.60 13.17
N ILE A 50 -2.47 3.78 12.12
CA ILE A 50 -1.24 3.07 11.72
C ILE A 50 -0.11 4.05 11.37
N VAL A 51 -0.36 5.04 10.51
CA VAL A 51 0.71 5.97 10.05
C VAL A 51 1.16 6.94 11.14
N THR A 52 0.37 7.12 12.20
CA THR A 52 0.74 7.96 13.35
C THR A 52 1.49 7.20 14.45
N LEU A 53 1.67 5.88 14.31
CA LEU A 53 2.41 5.11 15.29
C LEU A 53 3.86 5.60 15.38
N PRO A 54 4.40 5.83 16.59
CA PRO A 54 5.79 6.28 16.77
C PRO A 54 6.84 5.32 16.18
N GLN A 55 6.44 4.07 15.95
CA GLN A 55 7.30 3.00 15.47
C GLN A 55 7.18 2.74 13.97
N TYR A 56 6.23 3.40 13.29
CA TYR A 56 6.02 3.29 11.85
C TYR A 56 6.93 4.28 11.13
N GLY A 57 7.73 3.81 10.18
CA GLY A 57 8.65 4.66 9.43
C GLY A 57 8.87 4.23 7.99
N VAL A 58 9.94 4.76 7.41
CA VAL A 58 10.33 4.52 6.00
C VAL A 58 10.64 3.06 5.68
N PHE A 59 11.01 2.24 6.68
CA PHE A 59 11.37 0.83 6.49
C PHE A 59 10.22 -0.14 6.75
N ASP A 60 9.02 0.41 6.98
CA ASP A 60 7.81 -0.37 7.24
C ASP A 60 6.80 -0.07 6.14
N HIS A 61 6.03 -1.08 5.74
CA HIS A 61 4.92 -0.90 4.81
C HIS A 61 3.77 -1.78 5.26
N ILE A 62 2.68 -1.15 5.71
CA ILE A 62 1.49 -1.83 6.21
C ILE A 62 0.30 -1.40 5.36
N TYR A 63 -0.43 -2.38 4.85
CA TYR A 63 -1.70 -2.20 4.19
C TYR A 63 -2.75 -3.09 4.85
N PHE A 64 -4.02 -2.83 4.59
CA PHE A 64 -5.10 -3.55 5.25
C PHE A 64 -6.28 -3.78 4.31
N GLY A 65 -7.00 -4.85 4.58
CA GLY A 65 -8.31 -5.13 4.00
C GLY A 65 -9.39 -5.04 5.06
N ILE A 66 -10.59 -4.64 4.67
CA ILE A 66 -11.77 -4.65 5.54
C ILE A 66 -12.83 -5.56 4.90
N LYS A 67 -13.31 -6.53 5.67
CA LYS A 67 -14.40 -7.43 5.25
C LYS A 67 -15.31 -7.73 6.44
N ASN A 68 -16.61 -7.47 6.29
CA ASN A 68 -17.61 -7.72 7.34
C ASN A 68 -17.22 -7.11 8.70
N ASP A 69 -16.69 -5.89 8.70
CA ASP A 69 -16.17 -5.17 9.89
C ASP A 69 -14.95 -5.82 10.58
N ALA A 70 -14.38 -6.88 9.99
CA ALA A 70 -13.09 -7.41 10.38
C ALA A 70 -11.98 -6.75 9.54
N VAL A 71 -10.89 -6.37 10.20
CA VAL A 71 -9.71 -5.77 9.55
C VAL A 71 -8.61 -6.82 9.48
N THR A 72 -8.08 -7.05 8.28
CA THR A 72 -6.87 -7.87 8.12
C THR A 72 -5.69 -6.95 7.81
N LEU A 73 -4.64 -7.03 8.62
CA LEU A 73 -3.40 -6.27 8.44
C LEU A 73 -2.37 -7.12 7.73
N TYR A 74 -1.74 -6.55 6.70
CA TYR A 74 -0.72 -7.18 5.88
C TYR A 74 0.50 -6.26 5.74
N GLY A 75 1.57 -6.81 5.19
CA GLY A 75 2.77 -6.06 4.82
C GLY A 75 3.98 -6.47 5.63
N LYS A 76 4.98 -5.59 5.67
CA LYS A 76 6.30 -5.86 6.25
C LYS A 76 6.64 -4.81 7.30
N ALA A 77 7.06 -5.26 8.47
CA ALA A 77 7.52 -4.42 9.56
C ALA A 77 8.96 -4.74 9.93
N SER A 78 9.77 -3.71 10.04
CA SER A 78 11.16 -3.78 10.48
C SER A 78 11.30 -4.09 11.98
N ARG A 79 10.23 -3.89 12.76
CA ARG A 79 10.23 -4.05 14.22
C ARG A 79 9.08 -4.95 14.69
N PRO A 80 9.34 -5.92 15.60
CA PRO A 80 8.29 -6.79 16.13
C PRO A 80 7.25 -6.03 16.96
N THR A 81 7.65 -4.94 17.62
CA THR A 81 6.75 -4.12 18.43
C THR A 81 5.73 -3.34 17.59
N LEU A 82 6.04 -3.05 16.32
CA LEU A 82 5.11 -2.39 15.41
C LEU A 82 3.93 -3.31 15.07
N LYS A 83 4.20 -4.61 14.88
CA LYS A 83 3.17 -5.62 14.61
C LYS A 83 2.10 -5.65 15.70
N SER A 84 2.50 -5.74 16.97
CA SER A 84 1.55 -5.77 18.09
C SER A 84 0.91 -4.40 18.33
N SER A 85 1.65 -3.31 18.14
CA SER A 85 1.11 -1.95 18.27
C SER A 85 0.02 -1.65 17.25
N ALA A 86 0.23 -2.02 15.98
CA ALA A 86 -0.74 -1.86 14.90
C ALA A 86 -2.04 -2.61 15.21
N GLU A 87 -1.94 -3.86 15.66
CA GLU A 87 -3.11 -4.65 16.06
C GLU A 87 -3.87 -4.00 17.23
N ASN A 88 -3.15 -3.55 18.26
CA ASN A 88 -3.76 -2.96 19.44
C ASN A 88 -4.47 -1.63 19.16
N VAL A 89 -3.95 -0.80 18.25
CA VAL A 89 -4.63 0.45 17.88
C VAL A 89 -5.83 0.21 16.99
N VAL A 90 -5.75 -0.75 16.06
CA VAL A 90 -6.86 -1.07 15.15
C VAL A 90 -8.03 -1.72 15.89
N LYS A 91 -7.76 -2.57 16.89
CA LYS A 91 -8.79 -3.16 17.77
C LYS A 91 -9.62 -2.11 18.55
N LYS A 92 -9.08 -0.91 18.75
CA LYS A 92 -9.75 0.18 19.50
C LYS A 92 -10.62 1.08 18.61
N ILE A 93 -10.60 0.87 17.29
CA ILE A 93 -11.38 1.67 16.37
C ILE A 93 -12.84 1.22 16.44
N GLU A 94 -13.74 2.19 16.56
CA GLU A 94 -15.18 1.94 16.57
C GLU A 94 -15.62 1.23 15.29
N GLY A 95 -16.40 0.17 15.43
CA GLY A 95 -16.86 -0.65 14.31
C GLY A 95 -15.98 -1.84 13.99
N VAL A 96 -14.72 -1.90 14.45
CA VAL A 96 -13.86 -3.08 14.21
C VAL A 96 -14.29 -4.24 15.11
N LYS A 97 -14.78 -5.33 14.52
CA LYS A 97 -15.19 -6.55 15.25
C LYS A 97 -14.04 -7.49 15.56
N GLY A 98 -12.99 -7.45 14.75
CA GLY A 98 -11.84 -8.33 14.89
C GLY A 98 -10.68 -7.84 14.03
N VAL A 99 -9.47 -8.22 14.44
CA VAL A 99 -8.25 -7.91 13.71
C VAL A 99 -7.48 -9.20 13.48
N ASP A 100 -7.21 -9.49 12.21
CA ASP A 100 -6.32 -10.56 11.79
C ASP A 100 -4.96 -9.94 11.39
N ASN A 101 -3.88 -10.35 12.04
CA ASN A 101 -2.58 -9.70 11.94
C ASN A 101 -1.55 -10.55 11.20
N GLN A 102 -1.54 -10.40 9.87
CA GLN A 102 -0.65 -11.09 8.95
C GLN A 102 0.59 -10.28 8.58
N ILE A 103 0.94 -9.25 9.35
CA ILE A 103 2.17 -8.48 9.14
C ILE A 103 3.40 -9.40 9.32
N GLU A 104 4.28 -9.43 8.33
CA GLU A 104 5.57 -10.13 8.40
C GLU A 104 6.59 -9.26 9.13
N VAL A 105 7.25 -9.81 10.14
CA VAL A 105 8.35 -9.11 10.83
C VAL A 105 9.65 -9.50 10.15
N LEU A 106 10.36 -8.50 9.63
CA LEU A 106 11.66 -8.69 9.00
C LEU A 106 12.70 -9.13 10.03
N PRO A 107 13.63 -10.02 9.66
CA PRO A 107 14.71 -10.43 10.54
C PRO A 107 15.61 -9.23 10.89
N VAL A 108 16.05 -9.18 12.16
CA VAL A 108 17.00 -8.16 12.61
C VAL A 108 18.38 -8.53 12.04
N SER A 109 18.92 -7.67 11.18
CA SER A 109 20.21 -7.89 10.51
C SER A 109 21.03 -6.60 10.45
N PRO A 110 22.22 -6.55 11.08
CA PRO A 110 23.13 -5.40 10.97
C PRO A 110 23.61 -5.14 9.53
N MET A 111 23.57 -6.15 8.67
CA MET A 111 23.87 -5.99 7.24
C MET A 111 22.74 -5.24 6.56
N ASP A 112 21.50 -5.69 6.75
CA ASP A 112 20.32 -5.04 6.16
C ASP A 112 20.15 -3.61 6.70
N ASP A 113 20.49 -3.35 7.97
CA ASP A 113 20.51 -2.01 8.53
C ASP A 113 21.48 -1.08 7.81
N ARG A 114 22.67 -1.57 7.42
CA ARG A 114 23.62 -0.80 6.61
C ARG A 114 23.07 -0.50 5.23
N VAL A 115 22.45 -1.50 4.59
CA VAL A 115 21.78 -1.33 3.29
C VAL A 115 20.65 -0.32 3.40
N ARG A 116 19.80 -0.40 4.43
CA ARG A 116 18.71 0.56 4.71
C ARG A 116 19.22 1.99 4.79
N VAL A 117 20.28 2.24 5.56
CA VAL A 117 20.92 3.58 5.64
C VAL A 117 21.39 4.05 4.27
N ALA A 118 22.10 3.19 3.55
CA ALA A 118 22.74 3.56 2.29
C ALA A 118 21.71 3.80 1.18
N VAL A 119 20.68 2.96 1.06
CA VAL A 119 19.56 3.16 0.13
C VAL A 119 18.76 4.41 0.48
N TYR A 120 18.45 4.62 1.77
CA TYR A 120 17.77 5.84 2.22
C TYR A 120 18.55 7.09 1.80
N ASN A 121 19.85 7.14 2.07
CA ASN A 121 20.71 8.26 1.69
C ASN A 121 20.84 8.40 0.16
N SER A 122 20.87 7.30 -0.59
CA SER A 122 21.00 7.32 -2.05
C SER A 122 19.75 7.89 -2.73
N ILE A 123 18.56 7.46 -2.28
CA ILE A 123 17.26 7.91 -2.80
C ILE A 123 16.97 9.34 -2.33
N TYR A 124 16.90 9.57 -1.02
CA TYR A 124 16.50 10.86 -0.47
C TYR A 124 17.62 11.92 -0.46
N GLY A 125 18.86 11.52 -0.69
CA GLY A 125 19.94 12.48 -0.98
C GLY A 125 19.87 13.04 -2.41
N PHE A 126 19.13 12.40 -3.32
CA PHE A 126 19.04 12.82 -4.71
C PHE A 126 17.95 13.89 -4.90
N ALA A 127 18.34 15.07 -5.40
CA ALA A 127 17.50 16.26 -5.42
C ALA A 127 16.10 16.06 -6.06
N PRO A 128 15.94 15.37 -7.21
CA PRO A 128 14.63 15.11 -7.79
C PRO A 128 13.68 14.29 -6.89
N LEU A 129 14.21 13.42 -6.03
CA LEU A 129 13.44 12.51 -5.19
C LEU A 129 13.23 13.03 -3.75
N GLN A 130 13.87 14.14 -3.38
CA GLN A 130 13.71 14.75 -2.05
C GLN A 130 12.26 15.12 -1.73
N ARG A 131 11.45 15.42 -2.75
CA ARG A 131 10.02 15.74 -2.59
C ARG A 131 9.20 14.61 -1.94
N TYR A 132 9.68 13.37 -2.03
CA TYR A 132 9.02 12.18 -1.47
C TYR A 132 9.35 11.96 0.01
N SER A 133 10.06 12.89 0.65
CA SER A 133 10.28 12.92 2.10
C SER A 133 10.07 14.33 2.64
N SER A 134 9.15 14.49 3.59
CA SER A 134 8.95 15.77 4.28
C SER A 134 9.96 15.99 5.40
N GLY A 135 10.70 14.94 5.77
CA GLY A 135 11.87 15.03 6.63
C GLY A 135 13.07 15.43 5.80
N ARG A 136 13.37 16.74 5.69
CA ARG A 136 14.78 17.15 5.49
C ARG A 136 15.57 16.32 6.49
N GLY A 137 16.52 15.51 6.03
CA GLY A 137 17.33 14.58 6.81
C GLY A 137 18.20 15.21 7.92
N ARG A 138 17.68 16.24 8.60
CA ARG A 138 18.04 16.64 9.95
C ARG A 138 17.81 15.45 10.86
N VAL A 139 18.83 14.62 10.89
CA VAL A 139 19.34 14.06 12.13
C VAL A 139 19.55 15.22 13.10
N VAL A 140 18.51 15.63 13.82
CA VAL A 140 18.64 16.58 14.92
C VAL A 140 19.43 15.85 16.02
N GLY A 141 20.71 16.20 16.19
CA GLY A 141 21.54 15.71 17.30
C GLY A 141 22.72 14.77 16.97
N GLY A 142 23.18 14.67 15.71
CA GLY A 142 24.28 13.77 15.35
C GLY A 142 23.84 12.29 15.30
N PRO A 143 24.71 11.31 15.01
CA PRO A 143 24.32 9.91 15.01
C PRO A 143 23.72 9.57 16.38
N SER A 144 22.41 9.37 16.41
CA SER A 144 21.68 9.04 17.63
C SER A 144 22.35 7.85 18.28
N VAL A 145 22.38 7.81 19.62
CA VAL A 145 22.91 6.66 20.36
C VAL A 145 22.25 5.38 19.85
N ALA A 146 20.96 5.44 19.50
CA ALA A 146 20.22 4.36 18.85
C ALA A 146 20.80 3.95 17.48
N ARG A 147 21.21 4.89 16.61
CA ARG A 147 21.90 4.56 15.35
C ARG A 147 23.26 3.89 15.57
N ARG A 148 23.98 4.24 16.65
CA ARG A 148 25.26 3.61 17.02
C ARG A 148 25.08 2.25 17.71
N ALA A 149 23.99 2.06 18.44
CA ALA A 149 23.74 0.89 19.28
C ALA A 149 22.83 -0.19 18.64
N GLY A 150 22.03 0.18 17.64
CA GLY A 150 21.03 -0.71 17.05
C GLY A 150 20.63 -0.35 15.62
N GLY A 151 21.45 0.44 14.92
CA GLY A 151 21.23 0.80 13.52
C GLY A 151 20.02 1.70 13.27
N ILE A 152 19.77 2.02 12.00
CA ILE A 152 18.72 2.97 11.60
C ILE A 152 17.31 2.40 11.76
N THR A 153 17.17 1.08 11.88
CA THR A 153 15.87 0.43 12.07
C THR A 153 15.26 0.74 13.43
N ASN A 154 16.08 0.84 14.47
CA ASN A 154 15.60 1.16 15.83
C ASN A 154 15.33 2.66 16.04
N ASP A 155 15.87 3.51 15.18
CA ASP A 155 15.66 4.95 15.17
C ASP A 155 15.47 5.45 13.73
N PRO A 156 14.30 5.15 13.13
CA PRO A 156 14.04 5.49 11.75
C PRO A 156 13.92 7.01 11.59
N PRO A 157 14.31 7.57 10.42
CA PRO A 157 14.14 8.98 10.15
C PRO A 157 12.68 9.42 10.31
N ILE A 158 12.45 10.36 11.22
CA ILE A 158 11.13 10.93 11.46
C ILE A 158 10.71 11.73 10.22
N GLY A 159 9.46 11.54 9.80
CA GLY A 159 8.88 12.27 8.68
C GLY A 159 7.88 11.43 7.92
N TRP A 160 7.19 12.07 6.99
CA TRP A 160 6.43 11.33 5.99
C TRP A 160 7.36 10.94 4.85
N HIS A 161 7.28 9.67 4.45
CA HIS A 161 8.04 9.08 3.36
C HIS A 161 7.05 8.44 2.40
N ALA A 162 6.96 8.95 1.17
CA ALA A 162 6.06 8.41 0.15
C ALA A 162 6.64 7.13 -0.49
N ILE A 163 7.97 6.95 -0.42
CA ILE A 163 8.70 5.78 -0.87
C ILE A 163 9.19 5.03 0.37
N HIS A 164 8.65 3.84 0.60
CA HIS A 164 9.11 2.96 1.66
C HIS A 164 10.17 1.99 1.10
N ILE A 165 11.18 1.70 1.93
CA ILE A 165 12.34 0.90 1.57
C ILE A 165 12.34 -0.35 2.44
N ILE A 166 11.89 -1.47 1.89
CA ILE A 166 11.92 -2.76 2.58
C ILE A 166 13.23 -3.45 2.22
N VAL A 167 13.96 -3.94 3.22
CA VAL A 167 15.21 -4.68 3.00
C VAL A 167 15.14 -6.02 3.70
N GLN A 168 15.44 -7.09 2.98
CA GLN A 168 15.47 -8.46 3.48
C GLN A 168 16.63 -9.22 2.84
N ASN A 169 17.66 -9.54 3.62
CA ASN A 169 18.86 -10.26 3.18
C ASN A 169 19.53 -9.61 1.96
N GLY A 170 19.71 -8.29 1.98
CA GLY A 170 20.29 -7.52 0.87
C GLY A 170 19.37 -7.32 -0.35
N ASN A 171 18.17 -7.92 -0.39
CA ASN A 171 17.17 -7.63 -1.40
C ASN A 171 16.34 -6.42 -0.97
N VAL A 172 16.17 -5.46 -1.86
CA VAL A 172 15.44 -4.22 -1.60
C VAL A 172 14.13 -4.24 -2.36
N THR A 173 13.03 -3.89 -1.70
CA THR A 173 11.74 -3.64 -2.35
C THR A 173 11.36 -2.18 -2.10
N LEU A 174 11.12 -1.44 -3.17
CA LEU A 174 10.63 -0.07 -3.12
C LEU A 174 9.10 -0.11 -3.28
N VAL A 175 8.37 0.40 -2.29
CA VAL A 175 6.89 0.44 -2.30
C VAL A 175 6.41 1.83 -1.97
N GLY A 176 5.21 2.19 -2.43
CA GLY A 176 4.62 3.50 -2.16
C GLY A 176 4.16 4.21 -3.42
N VAL A 177 4.14 5.54 -3.39
CA VAL A 177 3.55 6.36 -4.45
C VAL A 177 4.54 7.41 -4.95
N VAL A 178 4.63 7.54 -6.26
CA VAL A 178 5.42 8.58 -6.94
C VAL A 178 4.57 9.33 -7.98
N ASP A 179 5.04 10.49 -8.40
CA ASP A 179 4.31 11.38 -9.32
C ASP A 179 4.35 10.88 -10.78
N ASN A 180 5.43 10.21 -11.20
CA ASN A 180 5.65 9.81 -12.60
C ASN A 180 6.60 8.59 -12.70
N ASP A 181 6.60 7.94 -13.86
CA ASP A 181 7.43 6.75 -14.14
C ASP A 181 8.93 7.07 -14.07
N SER A 182 9.35 8.27 -14.46
CA SER A 182 10.76 8.69 -14.40
C SER A 182 11.27 8.72 -12.96
N ASP A 183 10.47 9.18 -12.00
CA ASP A 183 10.82 9.18 -10.58
C ASP A 183 10.90 7.75 -10.02
N ALA A 184 10.01 6.85 -10.45
CA ALA A 184 10.10 5.42 -10.09
C ALA A 184 11.41 4.80 -10.59
N ALA A 185 11.75 5.02 -11.87
CA ALA A 185 12.97 4.51 -12.48
C ALA A 185 14.24 5.09 -11.84
N MET A 186 14.23 6.38 -11.48
CA MET A 186 15.33 6.99 -10.74
C MET A 186 15.47 6.37 -9.34
N ALA A 187 14.39 6.16 -8.60
CA ALA A 187 14.45 5.54 -7.28
C ALA A 187 15.07 4.13 -7.34
N GLU A 188 14.66 3.32 -8.31
CA GLU A 188 15.22 1.99 -8.58
C GLU A 188 16.71 2.05 -8.93
N MET A 189 17.11 2.93 -9.85
CA MET A 189 18.52 3.11 -10.23
C MET A 189 19.36 3.52 -9.01
N ARG A 190 18.85 4.44 -8.17
CA ARG A 190 19.53 4.90 -6.95
C ARG A 190 19.65 3.82 -5.89
N ALA A 191 18.69 2.90 -5.80
CA ALA A 191 18.79 1.75 -4.91
C ALA A 191 19.83 0.73 -5.42
N ASN A 192 19.85 0.46 -6.73
CA ASN A 192 20.75 -0.54 -7.33
C ASN A 192 22.24 -0.18 -7.22
N ILE A 193 22.61 1.11 -7.25
CA ILE A 193 24.02 1.53 -7.14
C ILE A 193 24.61 1.36 -5.72
N VAL A 194 23.79 1.03 -4.72
CA VAL A 194 24.21 0.95 -3.33
C VAL A 194 25.00 -0.34 -3.07
N PRO A 195 26.23 -0.26 -2.55
CA PRO A 195 26.98 -1.45 -2.16
C PRO A 195 26.23 -2.29 -1.12
N GLY A 196 26.13 -3.61 -1.37
CA GLY A 196 25.43 -4.55 -0.49
C GLY A 196 23.96 -4.80 -0.87
N VAL A 197 23.43 -4.10 -1.87
CA VAL A 197 22.16 -4.46 -2.52
C VAL A 197 22.41 -5.58 -3.53
N PHE A 198 21.65 -6.67 -3.41
CA PHE A 198 21.73 -7.81 -4.33
C PHE A 198 20.69 -7.75 -5.44
N SER A 199 19.48 -7.28 -5.12
CA SER A 199 18.43 -7.02 -6.09
C SER A 199 17.55 -5.87 -5.62
N VAL A 200 16.90 -5.23 -6.57
CA VAL A 200 15.86 -4.23 -6.31
C VAL A 200 14.58 -4.67 -7.02
N THR A 201 13.49 -4.74 -6.27
CA THR A 201 12.13 -4.88 -6.79
C THR A 201 11.45 -3.52 -6.69
N ASN A 202 10.96 -3.01 -7.81
CA ASN A 202 10.29 -1.72 -7.90
C ASN A 202 8.77 -1.90 -7.97
N ASP A 203 8.11 -1.79 -6.82
CA ASP A 203 6.65 -1.88 -6.66
C ASP A 203 6.04 -0.49 -6.40
N LEU A 204 6.68 0.57 -6.91
CA LEU A 204 6.20 1.93 -6.80
C LEU A 204 4.98 2.15 -7.70
N SER A 205 3.92 2.73 -7.13
CA SER A 205 2.72 3.10 -7.86
C SER A 205 2.81 4.54 -8.34
N VAL A 206 2.60 4.75 -9.63
CA VAL A 206 2.50 6.11 -10.18
C VAL A 206 1.09 6.64 -9.95
N ALA A 207 0.98 7.82 -9.34
CA ALA A 207 -0.27 8.54 -9.17
C ALA A 207 -0.81 8.99 -10.54
N ARG A 208 -1.51 8.10 -11.26
CA ARG A 208 -2.19 8.47 -12.50
C ARG A 208 -3.25 9.50 -12.17
N GLN A 209 -3.02 10.73 -12.60
CA GLN A 209 -4.03 11.78 -12.61
C GLN A 209 -5.14 11.33 -13.56
N THR A 210 -6.27 10.87 -13.02
CA THR A 210 -7.51 10.79 -13.81
C THR A 210 -7.90 12.22 -14.16
N LYS A 211 -7.64 12.61 -15.40
CA LYS A 211 -8.09 13.87 -15.98
C LYS A 211 -9.57 13.78 -16.34
#